data_AF-A0A529W062-F1
#
_entry.id   AF-A0A529W062-F1
#
_cell.length_a   1.000
_cell.length_b   1.000
_cell.length_c   1.000
_cell.angle_alpha   90.00
_cell.angle_beta   90.00
_cell.angle_gamma   90.00
#
_symmetry.space_group_name_H-M   'P 1'
#
loop_
_entity.id
_entity.type
_entity.pdbx_description
1 polymer ?
#
loop_
_entity_poly.entity_id
_entity_poly.type
_entity_poly.pdbx_seq_one_letter_code
_entity_poly.pdbx_strand_id
1 'polypeptide(L)'
;LTLVGLTALVVGGVGVANAVRAYLDGKRGVIATFKSLGASGGFVFTVYLMQILLIAGLGIVLGLILGAAMPFVASALLQSVIPVPAQGGFYPGALAMAALFGLLVTLAFALLPLGRARDVPATALFREMGFESRGLPRLPYAGAALAIVVALAALAILSANDYRIASIFVGATVFAFLVLRLVAVLVQWAARKSPRVRSVSLRLALGNIHRPGALTPSVVLSLGLGLTLLVTLALIDGNLRRQISGSLPERAPNFF
;
A
#
# COMPACT_ATOMS: atom_id res chain seq x y z
N LEU A 1 9.66 -17.41 3.36
CA LEU A 1 8.29 -17.22 2.82
C LEU A 1 7.55 -16.04 3.47
N THR A 2 7.57 -15.90 4.81
CA THR A 2 6.92 -14.77 5.53
C THR A 2 7.35 -13.39 5.04
N LEU A 3 8.64 -13.17 4.74
CA LEU A 3 9.15 -11.90 4.22
C LEU A 3 8.53 -11.50 2.87
N VAL A 4 8.36 -12.45 1.94
CA VAL A 4 7.74 -12.18 0.64
C VAL A 4 6.27 -11.79 0.83
N GLY A 5 5.55 -12.49 1.70
CA GLY A 5 4.17 -12.14 2.06
C GLY A 5 4.05 -10.74 2.66
N LEU A 6 4.95 -10.37 3.59
CA LEU A 6 4.97 -9.03 4.17
C LEU A 6 5.30 -7.94 3.13
N THR A 7 6.23 -8.19 2.19
CA THR A 7 6.49 -7.23 1.09
C THR A 7 5.28 -7.05 0.18
N ALA A 8 4.58 -8.14 -0.18
CA ALA A 8 3.36 -8.08 -0.96
C ALA A 8 2.26 -7.29 -0.24
N LEU A 9 2.17 -7.43 1.08
CA LEU A 9 1.23 -6.69 1.92
C LEU A 9 1.49 -5.17 1.89
N VAL A 10 2.77 -4.77 1.96
CA VAL A 10 3.17 -3.35 1.90
C VAL A 10 2.81 -2.74 0.55
N VAL A 11 3.15 -3.42 -0.54
CA VAL A 11 2.85 -2.93 -1.89
C VAL A 11 1.34 -2.90 -2.16
N GLY A 12 0.62 -3.94 -1.74
CA GLY A 12 -0.84 -3.98 -1.79
C GLY A 12 -1.47 -2.83 -1.00
N GLY A 13 -0.98 -2.55 0.21
CA GLY A 13 -1.47 -1.45 1.05
C GLY A 13 -1.34 -0.07 0.41
N VAL A 14 -0.24 0.19 -0.28
CA VAL A 14 -0.08 1.46 -1.02
C VAL A 14 -0.97 1.51 -2.27
N GLY A 15 -1.18 0.37 -2.94
CA GLY A 15 -2.21 0.25 -3.97
C GLY A 15 -3.59 0.65 -3.46
N VAL A 16 -4.00 0.14 -2.30
CA VAL A 16 -5.26 0.51 -1.63
C VAL A 16 -5.30 2.00 -1.31
N ALA A 17 -4.22 2.56 -0.74
CA ALA A 17 -4.14 3.98 -0.40
C ALA A 17 -4.35 4.89 -1.62
N ASN A 18 -3.73 4.55 -2.75
CA ASN A 18 -3.86 5.28 -4.01
C ASN A 18 -5.25 5.10 -4.62
N ALA A 19 -5.79 3.89 -4.63
CA ALA A 19 -7.13 3.60 -5.13
C ALA A 19 -8.20 4.37 -4.35
N VAL A 20 -8.12 4.38 -3.00
CA VAL A 20 -9.04 5.14 -2.14
C VAL A 20 -8.92 6.64 -2.42
N ARG A 21 -7.71 7.19 -2.54
CA ARG A 21 -7.51 8.61 -2.88
C ARG A 21 -8.13 8.95 -4.23
N ALA A 22 -7.83 8.18 -5.27
CA ALA A 22 -8.38 8.38 -6.61
C ALA A 22 -9.91 8.28 -6.63
N TYR A 23 -10.47 7.33 -5.88
CA TYR A 23 -11.91 7.16 -5.73
C TYR A 23 -12.57 8.37 -5.07
N LEU A 24 -12.03 8.84 -3.93
CA LEU A 24 -12.53 10.03 -3.24
C LEU A 24 -12.41 11.27 -4.12
N ASP A 25 -11.31 11.39 -4.86
CA ASP A 25 -11.08 12.48 -5.80
C ASP A 25 -12.12 12.51 -6.91
N GLY A 26 -12.49 11.35 -7.47
CA GLY A 26 -13.58 11.24 -8.44
C GLY A 26 -14.96 11.55 -7.85
N LYS A 27 -15.14 11.48 -6.52
CA LYS A 27 -16.40 11.74 -5.82
C LYS A 27 -16.48 13.11 -5.15
N ARG A 28 -15.50 14.00 -5.37
CA ARG A 28 -15.46 15.38 -4.83
C ARG A 28 -16.76 16.15 -5.03
N GLY A 29 -17.29 16.18 -6.25
CA GLY A 29 -18.51 16.91 -6.58
C GLY A 29 -19.73 16.39 -5.81
N VAL A 30 -19.87 15.06 -5.71
CA VAL A 30 -20.96 14.41 -4.94
C VAL A 30 -20.84 14.71 -3.45
N ILE A 31 -19.63 14.67 -2.90
CA ILE A 31 -19.35 15.02 -1.50
C ILE A 31 -19.71 16.49 -1.23
N ALA A 32 -19.37 17.38 -2.16
CA ALA A 32 -19.68 18.80 -2.04
C ALA A 32 -21.20 19.04 -2.06
N THR A 33 -21.93 18.39 -2.95
CA THR A 33 -23.41 18.45 -2.98
C THR A 33 -24.01 17.97 -1.67
N PHE A 34 -23.59 16.82 -1.14
CA PHE A 34 -24.09 16.33 0.16
C PHE A 34 -23.81 17.33 1.29
N LYS A 35 -22.61 17.91 1.35
CA LYS A 35 -22.26 18.91 2.37
C LYS A 35 -23.07 20.20 2.21
N SER A 36 -23.35 20.64 0.98
CA SER A 36 -24.19 21.81 0.71
C SER A 36 -25.66 21.58 1.09
N LEU A 37 -26.13 20.34 1.04
CA LEU A 37 -27.45 19.93 1.53
C LEU A 37 -27.50 19.75 3.07
N GLY A 38 -26.41 20.06 3.79
CA GLY A 38 -26.35 19.99 5.25
C GLY A 38 -25.84 18.66 5.81
N ALA A 39 -25.33 17.75 4.98
CA ALA A 39 -24.78 16.48 5.48
C ALA A 39 -23.56 16.72 6.38
N SER A 40 -23.56 16.08 7.55
CA SER A 40 -22.44 16.17 8.48
C SER A 40 -21.18 15.49 7.90
N GLY A 41 -20.00 15.98 8.26
CA GLY A 41 -18.74 15.35 7.86
C GLY A 41 -18.61 13.89 8.34
N GLY A 42 -19.29 13.53 9.44
CA GLY A 42 -19.37 12.15 9.93
C GLY A 42 -20.20 11.25 9.02
N PHE A 43 -21.33 11.74 8.49
CA PHE A 43 -22.14 10.99 7.53
C PHE A 43 -21.36 10.65 6.26
N VAL A 44 -20.67 11.64 5.68
CA VAL A 44 -19.80 11.44 4.51
C VAL A 44 -18.73 10.40 4.82
N PHE A 45 -18.04 10.53 5.96
CA PHE A 45 -17.04 9.55 6.38
C PHE A 45 -17.60 8.13 6.46
N THR A 46 -18.74 7.92 7.13
CA THR A 46 -19.31 6.58 7.32
C THR A 46 -19.76 5.95 6.00
N VAL A 47 -20.41 6.72 5.12
CA VAL A 47 -20.88 6.23 3.81
C VAL A 47 -19.70 5.76 2.96
N TYR A 48 -18.66 6.58 2.83
CA TYR A 48 -17.51 6.21 2.01
C TYR A 48 -16.64 5.13 2.67
N LEU A 49 -16.57 5.08 4.01
CA LEU A 49 -15.90 3.99 4.72
C LEU A 49 -16.59 2.65 4.42
N MET A 50 -17.93 2.62 4.48
CA MET A 50 -18.69 1.42 4.15
C MET A 50 -18.51 1.00 2.70
N GLN A 51 -18.50 1.94 1.75
CA GLN A 51 -18.22 1.62 0.34
C GLN A 51 -16.82 0.99 0.16
N ILE A 52 -15.80 1.57 0.79
CA ILE A 52 -14.43 1.04 0.73
C ILE A 52 -14.37 -0.35 1.36
N LEU A 53 -15.02 -0.56 2.52
CA LEU A 53 -15.05 -1.85 3.20
C LEU A 53 -15.79 -2.92 2.39
N LEU A 54 -16.87 -2.57 1.68
CA LEU A 54 -17.56 -3.51 0.79
C LEU A 54 -16.67 -3.94 -0.38
N ILE A 55 -16.01 -2.98 -1.04
CA ILE A 55 -15.08 -3.27 -2.15
C ILE A 55 -13.89 -4.10 -1.64
N ALA A 56 -13.33 -3.73 -0.49
CA ALA A 56 -12.23 -4.46 0.13
C ALA A 56 -12.67 -5.87 0.55
N GLY A 57 -13.87 -6.02 1.10
CA GLY A 57 -14.44 -7.32 1.47
C GLY A 57 -14.54 -8.25 0.28
N LEU A 58 -15.05 -7.77 -0.87
CA LEU A 58 -15.06 -8.53 -2.12
C LEU A 58 -13.65 -8.91 -2.56
N GLY A 59 -12.70 -7.97 -2.52
CA GLY A 59 -11.30 -8.22 -2.86
C GLY A 59 -10.64 -9.26 -1.96
N ILE A 60 -10.91 -9.22 -0.65
CA ILE A 60 -10.40 -10.19 0.33
C ILE A 60 -11.01 -11.56 0.05
N VAL A 61 -12.32 -11.67 -0.15
CA VAL A 61 -12.98 -12.95 -0.46
C VAL A 61 -12.39 -13.57 -1.73
N LEU A 62 -12.26 -12.81 -2.81
CA LEU A 62 -11.66 -13.28 -4.05
C LEU A 62 -10.18 -13.67 -3.85
N GLY A 63 -9.42 -12.86 -3.12
CA GLY A 63 -8.03 -13.16 -2.79
C GLY A 63 -7.86 -14.45 -1.97
N LEU A 64 -8.76 -14.71 -1.02
CA LEU A 64 -8.78 -15.94 -0.23
C LEU A 64 -9.13 -17.16 -1.08
N ILE A 65 -10.11 -17.04 -1.98
CA ILE A 65 -10.48 -18.12 -2.90
C ILE A 65 -9.29 -18.48 -3.78
N LEU A 66 -8.64 -17.47 -4.39
CA LEU A 66 -7.46 -17.68 -5.22
C LEU A 66 -6.27 -18.24 -4.42
N GLY A 67 -6.04 -17.72 -3.22
CA GLY A 67 -4.98 -18.19 -2.33
C GLY A 67 -5.19 -19.63 -1.85
N ALA A 68 -6.43 -20.02 -1.58
CA ALA A 68 -6.79 -21.38 -1.20
C ALA A 68 -6.71 -22.37 -2.37
N ALA A 69 -7.05 -21.92 -3.58
CA ALA A 69 -6.99 -22.74 -4.79
C ALA A 69 -5.56 -22.97 -5.31
N MET A 70 -4.66 -22.02 -5.08
CA MET A 70 -3.28 -22.04 -5.62
C MET A 70 -2.50 -23.33 -5.30
N PRO A 71 -2.46 -23.84 -4.06
CA PRO A 71 -1.78 -25.09 -3.75
C PRO A 71 -2.30 -26.30 -4.54
N PHE A 72 -3.60 -26.37 -4.81
CA PHE A 72 -4.22 -27.45 -5.60
C PHE A 72 -3.87 -27.35 -7.09
N VAL A 73 -3.87 -26.13 -7.64
CA VAL A 73 -3.46 -25.90 -9.03
C VAL A 73 -1.97 -26.18 -9.22
N ALA A 74 -1.14 -25.67 -8.30
CA ALA A 74 0.29 -25.89 -8.34
C ALA A 74 0.64 -27.38 -8.18
N SER A 75 -0.02 -28.10 -7.26
CA SER A 75 0.23 -29.53 -7.09
C SER A 75 -0.13 -30.29 -8.36
N ALA A 76 -1.29 -30.04 -8.99
CA ALA A 76 -1.71 -30.70 -10.23
C ALA A 76 -0.74 -30.47 -11.41
N LEU A 77 -0.18 -29.25 -11.54
CA LEU A 77 0.74 -28.92 -12.64
C LEU A 77 2.16 -29.44 -12.41
N LEU A 78 2.58 -29.62 -11.16
CA LEU A 78 3.96 -29.98 -10.80
C LEU A 78 4.15 -31.47 -10.47
N GLN A 79 3.10 -32.28 -10.53
CA GLN A 79 3.19 -33.73 -10.24
C GLN A 79 4.22 -34.46 -11.11
N SER A 80 4.47 -33.96 -12.33
CA SER A 80 5.42 -34.54 -13.29
C SER A 80 6.88 -34.19 -13.02
N VAL A 81 7.17 -33.16 -12.21
CA VAL A 81 8.54 -32.64 -12.01
C VAL A 81 9.01 -32.79 -10.56
N ILE A 82 8.10 -32.77 -9.58
CA ILE A 82 8.48 -32.88 -8.16
C ILE A 82 7.50 -33.82 -7.45
N PRO A 83 7.94 -35.00 -6.97
CA PRO A 83 7.12 -35.88 -6.14
C PRO A 83 7.09 -35.34 -4.70
N VAL A 84 6.55 -34.13 -4.50
CA VAL A 84 6.19 -33.67 -3.15
C VAL A 84 4.80 -34.21 -2.85
N PRO A 85 4.60 -34.93 -1.73
CA PRO A 85 3.26 -35.15 -1.21
C PRO A 85 2.72 -33.78 -0.82
N ALA A 86 2.02 -33.12 -1.75
CA ALA A 86 1.30 -31.90 -1.47
C ALA A 86 0.24 -32.28 -0.43
N GLN A 87 0.51 -32.03 0.85
CA GLN A 87 -0.51 -31.97 1.88
C GLN A 87 -1.35 -30.72 1.59
N GLY A 88 -2.14 -30.79 0.52
CA GLY A 88 -3.13 -29.80 0.15
C GLY A 88 -4.23 -29.84 1.18
N GLY A 89 -4.03 -29.13 2.29
CA GLY A 89 -5.02 -28.96 3.33
C GLY A 89 -5.78 -27.67 3.16
N PHE A 90 -7.06 -27.67 3.50
CA PHE A 90 -7.77 -26.43 3.78
C PHE A 90 -7.35 -25.94 5.16
N TYR A 91 -6.65 -24.79 5.23
CA TYR A 91 -6.14 -24.21 6.47
C TYR A 91 -6.95 -22.97 6.87
N PRO A 92 -8.10 -23.13 7.56
CA PRO A 92 -8.97 -22.00 7.90
C PRO A 92 -8.28 -20.95 8.77
N GLY A 93 -7.36 -21.35 9.66
CA GLY A 93 -6.60 -20.42 10.49
C GLY A 93 -5.71 -19.46 9.67
N ALA A 94 -5.05 -19.97 8.63
CA ALA A 94 -4.22 -19.15 7.75
C ALA A 94 -5.08 -18.19 6.89
N LEU A 95 -6.24 -18.66 6.41
CA LEU A 95 -7.20 -17.84 5.68
C LEU A 95 -7.80 -16.73 6.56
N ALA A 96 -8.12 -17.03 7.82
CA ALA A 96 -8.59 -16.04 8.78
C ALA A 96 -7.53 -14.97 9.08
N MET A 97 -6.26 -15.36 9.26
CA MET A 97 -5.15 -14.41 9.39
C MET A 97 -4.99 -13.55 8.14
N ALA A 98 -5.06 -14.13 6.94
CA ALA A 98 -4.97 -13.39 5.69
C ALA A 98 -6.12 -12.38 5.53
N ALA A 99 -7.36 -12.75 5.89
CA ALA A 99 -8.49 -11.83 5.95
C ALA A 99 -8.24 -10.68 6.92
N LEU A 100 -7.76 -10.98 8.13
CA LEU A 100 -7.48 -9.97 9.15
C LEU A 100 -6.41 -8.98 8.69
N PHE A 101 -5.32 -9.47 8.10
CA PHE A 101 -4.29 -8.61 7.50
C PHE A 101 -4.88 -7.74 6.39
N GLY A 102 -5.64 -8.32 5.44
CA GLY A 102 -6.28 -7.56 4.37
C GLY A 102 -7.20 -6.45 4.87
N LEU A 103 -8.00 -6.74 5.90
CA LEU A 103 -8.90 -5.79 6.53
C LEU A 103 -8.14 -4.66 7.24
N LEU A 104 -7.15 -5.00 8.07
CA LEU A 104 -6.34 -4.03 8.82
C LEU A 104 -5.54 -3.11 7.88
N VAL A 105 -4.94 -3.68 6.83
CA VAL A 105 -4.26 -2.90 5.78
C VAL A 105 -5.23 -1.92 5.15
N THR A 106 -6.40 -2.40 4.73
CA THR A 106 -7.39 -1.53 4.09
C THR A 106 -7.81 -0.39 5.02
N LEU A 107 -8.12 -0.68 6.28
CA LEU A 107 -8.48 0.35 7.26
C LEU A 107 -7.34 1.34 7.50
N ALA A 108 -6.12 0.87 7.72
CA ALA A 108 -4.94 1.71 7.96
C ALA A 108 -4.74 2.73 6.84
N PHE A 109 -4.87 2.29 5.58
CA PHE A 109 -4.63 3.12 4.41
C PHE A 109 -5.86 3.92 3.95
N ALA A 110 -7.08 3.50 4.30
CA ALA A 110 -8.30 4.23 3.98
C ALA A 110 -8.61 5.35 4.98
N LEU A 111 -8.35 5.17 6.28
CA LEU A 111 -8.74 6.12 7.33
C LEU A 111 -8.11 7.51 7.16
N LEU A 112 -6.82 7.57 6.79
CA LEU A 112 -6.10 8.81 6.58
C LEU A 112 -6.66 9.67 5.43
N PRO A 113 -6.82 9.17 4.20
CA PRO A 113 -7.43 9.93 3.11
C PRO A 113 -8.90 10.27 3.39
N LEU A 114 -9.66 9.37 4.04
CA LEU A 114 -11.06 9.60 4.37
C LEU A 114 -11.27 10.68 5.44
N GLY A 115 -10.43 10.69 6.48
CA GLY A 115 -10.42 11.72 7.51
C GLY A 115 -10.12 13.11 6.93
N ARG A 116 -9.22 13.19 5.95
CA ARG A 116 -8.99 14.44 5.21
C ARG A 116 -10.20 14.87 4.38
N ALA A 117 -10.85 13.93 3.68
CA ALA A 117 -12.04 14.25 2.88
C ALA A 117 -13.21 14.80 3.72
N ARG A 118 -13.32 14.36 4.98
CA ARG A 118 -14.26 14.91 5.96
C ARG A 118 -13.98 16.37 6.30
N ASP A 119 -12.73 16.74 6.54
CA ASP A 119 -12.35 18.06 7.08
C ASP A 119 -12.32 19.18 6.02
N VAL A 120 -12.48 18.86 4.74
CA VAL A 120 -12.46 19.85 3.66
C VAL A 120 -13.83 20.53 3.49
N PRO A 121 -13.94 21.86 3.61
CA PRO A 121 -15.21 22.58 3.49
C PRO A 121 -15.76 22.53 2.06
N ALA A 122 -17.09 22.56 1.92
CA ALA A 122 -17.77 22.49 0.61
C ALA A 122 -17.34 23.61 -0.35
N THR A 123 -17.06 24.80 0.18
CA THR A 123 -16.57 25.96 -0.60
C THR A 123 -15.17 25.76 -1.18
N ALA A 124 -14.32 24.93 -0.56
CA ALA A 124 -13.03 24.55 -1.12
C ALA A 124 -13.21 23.50 -2.24
N LEU A 125 -14.11 22.53 -2.03
CA LEU A 125 -14.42 21.49 -3.02
C LEU A 125 -14.99 22.05 -4.34
N PHE A 126 -15.79 23.12 -4.27
CA PHE A 126 -16.34 23.80 -5.45
C PHE A 126 -15.36 24.75 -6.14
N ARG A 127 -14.29 25.22 -5.47
CA ARG A 127 -13.30 26.15 -6.04
C ARG A 127 -12.15 25.44 -6.78
N GLU A 128 -12.29 24.16 -7.12
CA GLU A 128 -11.22 23.28 -7.67
C GLU A 128 -9.92 23.21 -6.85
N MET A 129 -9.89 23.83 -5.66
CA MET A 129 -8.87 23.56 -4.66
C MET A 129 -9.24 22.19 -4.08
N GLY A 130 -8.58 21.12 -4.51
CA GLY A 130 -8.89 19.74 -4.11
C GLY A 130 -8.94 19.53 -2.58
N PHE A 131 -8.94 18.28 -2.11
CA PHE A 131 -8.95 17.98 -0.67
C PHE A 131 -7.69 18.47 0.12
N GLU A 132 -6.85 19.31 -0.47
CA GLU A 132 -5.60 19.83 0.07
C GLU A 132 -5.75 21.22 0.70
N SER A 133 -6.79 21.43 1.52
CA SER A 133 -6.67 22.44 2.56
C SER A 133 -5.63 21.92 3.57
N ARG A 134 -4.54 22.67 3.77
CA ARG A 134 -3.44 22.37 4.69
C ARG A 134 -3.97 22.06 6.10
N GLY A 135 -4.16 20.79 6.41
CA GLY A 135 -4.57 20.34 7.73
C GLY A 135 -4.28 18.86 7.93
N LEU A 136 -3.64 18.52 9.04
CA LEU A 136 -3.65 17.14 9.51
C LEU A 136 -5.11 16.77 9.84
N PRO A 137 -5.56 15.54 9.55
CA PRO A 137 -6.88 15.09 9.99
C PRO A 137 -6.97 15.23 11.51
N ARG A 138 -8.17 15.49 12.04
CA ARG A 138 -8.38 15.63 13.49
C ARG A 138 -7.71 14.49 14.28
N LEU A 139 -7.13 14.82 15.44
CA LEU A 139 -6.44 13.87 16.34
C LEU A 139 -7.09 12.49 16.49
N PRO A 140 -8.42 12.33 16.66
CA PRO A 140 -9.04 11.00 16.80
C PRO A 140 -8.83 10.10 15.57
N TYR A 141 -8.85 10.65 14.36
CA TYR A 141 -8.66 9.86 13.14
C TYR A 141 -7.20 9.52 12.90
N ALA A 142 -6.30 10.47 13.18
CA ALA A 142 -4.86 10.20 13.15
C ALA A 142 -4.48 9.14 14.21
N GLY A 143 -5.06 9.21 15.40
CA GLY A 143 -4.90 8.23 16.47
C GLY A 143 -5.46 6.86 16.09
N ALA A 144 -6.65 6.79 15.51
CA ALA A 144 -7.23 5.53 15.04
C ALA A 144 -6.39 4.88 13.93
N ALA A 145 -5.93 5.66 12.95
CA ALA A 145 -5.04 5.15 11.90
C ALA A 145 -3.71 4.66 12.49
N LEU A 146 -3.12 5.41 13.42
CA LEU A 146 -1.90 5.00 14.13
C LEU A 146 -2.12 3.71 14.92
N ALA A 147 -3.23 3.59 15.65
CA ALA A 147 -3.56 2.40 16.42
C ALA A 147 -3.68 1.16 15.53
N ILE A 148 -4.28 1.29 14.33
CA ILE A 148 -4.40 0.19 13.38
C ILE A 148 -3.05 -0.16 12.77
N VAL A 149 -2.21 0.82 12.44
CA VAL A 149 -0.83 0.57 11.96
C VAL A 149 -0.01 -0.16 13.03
N VAL A 150 -0.12 0.25 14.29
CA VAL A 150 0.54 -0.42 15.42
C VAL A 150 0.00 -1.83 15.61
N ALA A 151 -1.33 -2.03 15.55
CA ALA A 151 -1.94 -3.34 15.63
C ALA A 151 -1.49 -4.27 14.49
N LEU A 152 -1.36 -3.74 13.27
CA LEU A 152 -0.86 -4.47 12.11
C LEU A 152 0.61 -4.84 12.26
N ALA A 153 1.44 -3.92 12.75
CA ALA A 153 2.85 -4.18 13.04
C ALA A 153 3.02 -5.23 14.15
N ALA A 154 2.23 -5.12 15.22
CA ALA A 154 2.21 -6.11 16.30
C ALA A 154 1.76 -7.48 15.78
N LEU A 155 0.68 -7.53 14.99
CA LEU A 155 0.20 -8.77 14.39
C LEU A 155 1.25 -9.40 13.46
N ALA A 156 1.93 -8.61 12.63
CA ALA A 156 3.00 -9.07 11.76
C ALA A 156 4.18 -9.65 12.54
N ILE A 157 4.58 -9.01 13.65
CA ILE A 157 5.68 -9.48 14.50
C ILE A 157 5.25 -10.74 15.28
N LEU A 158 4.07 -10.74 15.88
CA LEU A 158 3.54 -11.84 16.67
C LEU A 158 3.26 -13.10 15.85
N SER A 159 2.92 -12.95 14.58
CA SER A 159 2.65 -14.07 13.66
C SER A 159 3.92 -14.63 13.02
N ALA A 160 5.08 -14.01 13.22
CA ALA A 160 6.34 -14.49 12.66
C ALA A 160 7.04 -15.47 13.61
N ASN A 161 7.57 -16.57 13.06
CA ASN A 161 8.38 -17.53 13.83
C ASN A 161 9.70 -16.92 14.36
N ASP A 162 10.21 -15.86 13.71
CA ASP A 162 11.41 -15.14 14.16
C ASP A 162 11.09 -13.65 14.36
N TYR A 163 10.97 -13.26 15.63
CA TYR A 163 10.66 -11.90 16.05
C TYR A 163 11.74 -10.87 15.66
N ARG A 164 13.02 -11.28 15.59
CA ARG A 164 14.11 -10.37 15.19
C ARG A 164 14.00 -10.02 13.72
N ILE A 165 13.81 -11.02 12.87
CA ILE A 165 13.68 -10.79 11.42
C ILE A 165 12.42 -9.95 11.14
N ALA A 166 11.31 -10.25 11.81
CA ALA A 166 10.05 -9.52 11.62
C ALA A 166 10.16 -8.05 12.06
N SER A 167 10.76 -7.77 13.22
CA SER A 167 10.93 -6.40 13.72
C SER A 167 11.88 -5.57 12.84
N ILE A 168 12.99 -6.15 12.38
CA ILE A 168 13.90 -5.49 11.42
C ILE A 168 13.17 -5.19 10.11
N PHE A 169 12.37 -6.13 9.59
CA PHE A 169 11.61 -5.93 8.36
C PHE A 169 10.56 -4.82 8.49
N VAL A 170 9.81 -4.79 9.59
CA VAL A 170 8.85 -3.72 9.88
C VAL A 170 9.57 -2.37 9.98
N GLY A 171 10.71 -2.32 10.69
CA GLY A 171 11.54 -1.12 10.79
C GLY A 171 12.06 -0.64 9.43
N ALA A 172 12.57 -1.54 8.60
CA ALA A 172 13.04 -1.25 7.25
C ALA A 172 11.91 -0.75 6.34
N THR A 173 10.71 -1.32 6.47
CA THR A 173 9.51 -0.88 5.74
C THR A 173 9.12 0.55 6.10
N VAL A 174 9.08 0.86 7.41
CA VAL A 174 8.80 2.21 7.89
C VAL A 174 9.86 3.19 7.38
N PHE A 175 11.14 2.80 7.45
CA PHE A 175 12.25 3.61 6.96
C PHE A 175 12.15 3.88 5.46
N ALA A 176 11.90 2.86 4.64
CA ALA A 176 11.72 3.01 3.20
C ALA A 176 10.56 3.96 2.87
N PHE A 177 9.43 3.85 3.59
CA PHE A 177 8.30 4.74 3.41
C PHE A 177 8.63 6.20 3.77
N LEU A 178 9.40 6.43 4.84
CA LEU A 178 9.88 7.75 5.23
C LEU A 178 10.82 8.34 4.16
N VAL A 179 11.75 7.55 3.64
CA VAL A 179 12.68 7.96 2.57
C VAL A 179 11.91 8.34 1.31
N LEU A 180 10.99 7.50 0.84
CA LEU A 180 10.19 7.80 -0.35
C LEU A 180 9.34 9.06 -0.17
N ARG A 181 8.77 9.24 1.03
CA ARG A 181 8.01 10.45 1.35
C ARG A 181 8.89 11.69 1.40
N LEU A 182 10.10 11.59 1.95
CA LEU A 182 11.08 12.67 1.95
C LEU A 182 11.46 13.06 0.51
N VAL A 183 11.72 12.08 -0.35
CA VAL A 183 12.01 12.30 -1.77
C VAL A 183 10.84 13.02 -2.45
N ALA A 184 9.60 12.58 -2.25
CA ALA A 184 8.44 13.26 -2.82
C ALA A 184 8.32 14.73 -2.36
N VAL A 185 8.58 15.00 -1.07
CA VAL A 185 8.59 16.37 -0.52
C VAL A 185 9.74 17.21 -1.09
N LEU A 186 10.93 16.64 -1.22
CA LEU A 186 12.10 17.31 -1.79
C LEU A 186 11.87 17.65 -3.26
N VAL A 187 11.29 16.74 -4.05
CA VAL A 187 10.91 17.00 -5.45
C VAL A 187 9.92 18.16 -5.51
N GLN A 188 8.88 18.18 -4.67
CA GLN A 188 7.94 19.30 -4.59
C GLN A 188 8.60 20.61 -4.13
N TRP A 189 9.58 20.54 -3.22
CA TRP A 189 10.30 21.71 -2.73
C TRP A 189 11.22 22.29 -3.80
N ALA A 190 11.97 21.43 -4.51
CA ALA A 190 12.81 21.81 -5.63
C ALA A 190 11.98 22.43 -6.77
N ALA A 191 10.82 21.82 -7.09
CA ALA A 191 9.90 22.36 -8.08
C ALA A 191 9.33 23.74 -7.67
N ARG A 192 9.04 23.96 -6.38
CA ARG A 192 8.64 25.28 -5.86
C ARG A 192 9.73 26.33 -5.94
N LYS A 193 11.00 25.93 -5.80
CA LYS A 193 12.16 26.83 -5.80
C LYS A 193 12.73 27.08 -7.20
N SER A 194 12.18 26.43 -8.23
CA SER A 194 12.59 26.60 -9.62
C SER A 194 12.33 28.03 -10.13
N PRO A 195 13.27 28.66 -10.84
CA PRO A 195 13.09 29.98 -11.44
C PRO A 195 11.90 30.01 -12.41
N ARG A 196 11.25 31.17 -12.54
CA ARG A 196 10.15 31.37 -13.49
C ARG A 196 10.67 31.26 -14.93
N VAL A 197 10.36 30.14 -15.58
CA VAL A 197 10.73 29.89 -16.98
C VAL A 197 9.87 30.75 -17.92
N ARG A 198 10.47 31.32 -18.98
CA ARG A 198 9.76 32.17 -19.96
C ARG A 198 8.72 31.41 -20.79
N SER A 199 8.94 30.12 -21.05
CA SER A 199 8.01 29.26 -21.79
C SER A 199 6.74 28.98 -20.98
N VAL A 200 5.57 29.25 -21.59
CA VAL A 200 4.24 29.01 -21.00
C VAL A 200 4.05 27.53 -20.69
N SER A 201 4.50 26.63 -21.57
CA SER A 201 4.37 25.18 -21.42
C SER A 201 5.19 24.65 -20.24
N LEU A 202 6.44 25.11 -20.10
CA LEU A 202 7.30 24.71 -18.98
C LEU A 202 6.83 25.30 -17.65
N ARG A 203 6.30 26.53 -17.66
CA ARG A 203 5.69 27.16 -16.48
C ARG A 203 4.41 26.45 -16.05
N LEU A 204 3.59 25.96 -16.98
CA LEU A 204 2.42 25.13 -16.69
C LEU A 204 2.82 23.74 -16.17
N ALA A 205 3.85 23.12 -16.75
CA ALA A 205 4.38 21.82 -16.28
C ALA A 205 4.98 21.90 -14.87
N LEU A 206 5.88 22.87 -14.61
CA LEU A 206 6.43 23.14 -13.28
C LEU A 206 5.33 23.53 -12.29
N GLY A 207 4.37 24.35 -12.74
CA GLY A 207 3.17 24.72 -12.00
C GLY A 207 2.39 23.48 -11.53
N ASN A 208 2.11 22.54 -12.44
CA ASN A 208 1.39 21.31 -12.13
C ASN A 208 2.14 20.34 -11.22
N ILE A 209 3.48 20.42 -11.14
CA ILE A 209 4.30 19.58 -10.25
C ILE A 209 4.29 20.12 -8.81
N HIS A 210 4.22 21.43 -8.64
CA HIS A 210 4.32 22.07 -7.32
C HIS A 210 2.99 22.57 -6.74
N ARG A 211 1.89 22.53 -7.52
CA ARG A 211 0.58 22.99 -7.07
C ARG A 211 0.04 22.05 -5.99
N PRO A 212 -0.59 22.57 -4.91
CA PRO A 212 -1.36 21.74 -4.00
C PRO A 212 -2.45 21.01 -4.81
N GLY A 213 -2.40 19.68 -4.84
CA GLY A 213 -3.19 18.80 -5.72
C GLY A 213 -2.44 18.17 -6.90
N ALA A 214 -1.12 18.36 -7.03
CA ALA A 214 -0.31 17.72 -8.06
C ALA A 214 -0.39 16.18 -7.97
N LEU A 215 -0.48 15.50 -9.12
CA LEU A 215 -0.39 14.03 -9.22
C LEU A 215 1.00 13.50 -8.81
N THR A 216 2.03 14.35 -8.79
CA THR A 216 3.43 13.99 -8.57
C THR A 216 3.66 13.12 -7.33
N PRO A 217 3.19 13.46 -6.10
CA PRO A 217 3.38 12.61 -4.94
C PRO A 217 2.73 11.22 -5.08
N SER A 218 1.52 11.08 -5.64
CA SER A 218 0.91 9.76 -5.85
C SER A 218 1.63 8.97 -6.95
N VAL A 219 2.07 9.62 -8.02
CA VAL A 219 2.82 9.00 -9.12
C VAL A 219 4.21 8.56 -8.66
N VAL A 220 4.93 9.39 -7.91
CA VAL A 220 6.25 9.06 -7.35
C VAL A 220 6.15 7.92 -6.34
N LEU A 221 5.12 7.90 -5.50
CA LEU A 221 4.91 6.78 -4.57
C LEU A 221 4.56 5.50 -5.31
N SER A 222 3.64 5.55 -6.28
CA SER A 222 3.23 4.37 -7.06
C SER A 222 4.38 3.80 -7.88
N LEU A 223 5.08 4.65 -8.66
CA LEU A 223 6.23 4.25 -9.47
C LEU A 223 7.44 3.87 -8.61
N GLY A 224 7.73 4.62 -7.56
CA GLY A 224 8.85 4.36 -6.66
C GLY A 224 8.70 3.01 -5.95
N LEU A 225 7.50 2.67 -5.49
CA LEU A 225 7.23 1.36 -4.89
C LEU A 225 7.25 0.24 -5.91
N GLY A 226 6.67 0.46 -7.10
CA GLY A 226 6.75 -0.51 -8.20
C GLY A 226 8.20 -0.83 -8.59
N LEU A 227 9.03 0.21 -8.75
CA LEU A 227 10.45 0.06 -9.04
C LEU A 227 11.21 -0.60 -7.89
N THR A 228 10.95 -0.21 -6.65
CA THR A 228 11.57 -0.80 -5.46
C THR A 228 11.26 -2.29 -5.36
N LEU A 229 10.01 -2.70 -5.64
CA LEU A 229 9.62 -4.10 -5.70
C LEU A 229 10.40 -4.84 -6.79
N LEU A 230 10.45 -4.32 -8.02
CA LEU A 230 11.17 -4.93 -9.13
C LEU A 230 12.66 -5.10 -8.81
N VAL A 231 13.29 -4.07 -8.25
CA VAL A 231 14.70 -4.12 -7.82
C VAL A 231 14.90 -5.13 -6.69
N THR A 232 13.99 -5.16 -5.71
CA THR A 232 14.06 -6.12 -4.60
C THR A 232 13.92 -7.56 -5.10
N LEU A 233 12.99 -7.83 -6.02
CA LEU A 233 12.83 -9.14 -6.65
C LEU A 233 14.06 -9.53 -7.46
N ALA A 234 14.62 -8.62 -8.25
CA ALA A 234 15.85 -8.87 -9.00
C ALA A 234 17.05 -9.15 -8.08
N LEU A 235 17.16 -8.45 -6.96
CA LEU A 235 18.20 -8.69 -5.95
C LEU A 235 18.01 -10.04 -5.26
N ILE A 236 16.77 -10.40 -4.89
CA ILE A 236 16.45 -11.70 -4.28
C ILE A 236 16.74 -12.83 -5.27
N ASP A 237 16.26 -12.74 -6.51
CA ASP A 237 16.53 -13.73 -7.56
C ASP A 237 18.04 -13.86 -7.82
N GLY A 238 18.75 -12.73 -7.91
CA GLY A 238 20.20 -12.73 -8.07
C GLY A 238 20.96 -13.25 -6.85
N ASN A 239 20.41 -13.15 -5.64
CA ASN A 239 21.01 -13.71 -4.42
C ASN A 239 20.76 -15.21 -4.33
N LEU A 240 19.53 -15.65 -4.62
CA LEU A 240 19.16 -17.07 -4.67
C LEU A 240 19.92 -17.81 -5.77
N ARG A 241 20.02 -17.24 -6.97
CA ARG A 241 20.83 -17.80 -8.06
C ARG A 241 22.28 -17.93 -7.65
N ARG A 242 22.87 -16.91 -7.03
CA ARG A 242 24.26 -16.97 -6.53
C ARG A 242 24.45 -17.98 -5.42
N GLN A 243 23.49 -18.12 -4.51
CA GLN A 243 23.55 -19.14 -3.46
C GLN A 243 23.45 -20.54 -4.07
N ILE A 244 22.51 -20.77 -4.99
CA ILE A 244 22.32 -22.06 -5.65
C ILE A 244 23.52 -22.39 -6.56
N SER A 245 24.01 -21.44 -7.35
CA SER A 245 25.18 -21.66 -8.22
C SER A 245 26.50 -21.72 -7.45
N GLY A 246 26.59 -21.04 -6.30
CA GLY A 246 27.77 -21.02 -5.43
C GLY A 246 27.85 -22.17 -4.44
N SER A 247 26.72 -22.80 -4.05
CA SER A 247 26.73 -23.94 -3.13
C SER A 247 26.90 -25.31 -3.80
N LEU A 248 26.91 -25.37 -5.14
CA LEU A 248 27.12 -26.62 -5.89
C LEU A 248 28.59 -27.00 -6.23
N PRO A 249 29.63 -26.12 -6.27
CA PRO A 249 30.98 -26.57 -6.65
C PRO A 249 32.00 -26.75 -5.50
N GLU A 250 31.62 -26.75 -4.21
CA GLU A 250 32.60 -27.01 -3.11
C GLU A 250 32.25 -28.20 -2.19
N ARG A 251 31.08 -28.85 -2.36
CA ARG A 251 30.69 -30.05 -1.59
C ARG A 251 30.36 -31.28 -2.43
N ALA A 252 30.98 -31.41 -3.60
CA ALA A 252 31.21 -32.72 -4.18
C ALA A 252 32.66 -33.11 -3.84
N PRO A 253 32.93 -33.72 -2.67
CA PRO A 253 34.21 -34.38 -2.50
C PRO A 253 34.27 -35.49 -3.56
N ASN A 254 35.24 -35.38 -4.48
CA ASN A 254 35.66 -36.49 -5.30
C ASN A 254 36.11 -37.62 -4.38
N PHE A 255 35.20 -38.53 -4.07
CA PHE A 255 35.54 -39.89 -3.72
C PHE A 255 34.75 -40.80 -4.65
N PHE A 256 35.48 -41.79 -5.15
CA PHE A 256 35.00 -42.98 -5.83
C PHE A 256 33.66 -43.51 -5.29
#